data_AF-A0A847F2S5-F1
#
_entry.id   AF-A0A847F2S5-F1
#
_cell.length_a   1.000
_cell.length_b   1.000
_cell.length_c   1.000
_cell.angle_alpha   90.00
_cell.angle_beta   90.00
_cell.angle_gamma   90.00
#
_symmetry.space_group_name_H-M   'P 1'
#
loop_
_entity.id
_entity.type
_entity.pdbx_description
1 polymer ?
#
loop_
_entity_poly.entity_id
_entity_poly.type
_entity_poly.pdbx_seq_one_letter_code
_entity_poly.pdbx_strand_id
1 'polypeptide(L)'
;MNELLDFLKEHLWLFFWIAISIFSAIGEAKKKKREAELGGDAPDWTPPEGDVIPPPELELETVQPQTEAVIPFESFERKLRAYEKATEKRPELLSVNRLLREEVRLEQMRRWEAEGRPSALHLAHPLKRWLEEQLSSVEFIISSRVRGRAEDLKLVEAVAREALAPFETFVRAQGVDYRRRSLLAIPSQGGIPPSALPVHLIPAPPGASHQPLLLPLSVAALGEQIHHAVRGLEEDFARGLHLPRELPALDDIRLVSAEYLRAAHGPALGAIFGDLYAIGLYGAAYGEALLFEIERRRDPAAAFTYSVHGWRVHGLPLALRFLIALRAIEREDGAKEAGALRARFQAFTGSVEVYRRADRRGVVGQIPRHIVESITEEIAPQICAFRHPSLDGLALGHVPGLGFGVARQRRIDAAVEALAHGAIPSTSLGEAVAAAARLAGPSRDRSQVLAELLRRMHRGERSSAQRRQARHETAAGERPFKELLSDRNALRDAVALGAILTPRRPR
;
A
#
# COMPACT_ATOMS: atom_id res chain seq x y z
N MET A 1 9.62 41.82 30.34
CA MET A 1 10.95 41.34 30.82
C MET A 1 10.84 39.99 31.54
N ASN A 2 9.78 39.72 32.31
CA ASN A 2 9.55 38.40 32.92
C ASN A 2 9.12 37.32 31.90
N GLU A 3 8.39 37.66 30.84
CA GLU A 3 8.01 36.69 29.80
C GLU A 3 9.20 36.14 28.99
N LEU A 4 10.27 36.93 28.81
CA LEU A 4 11.49 36.48 28.15
C LEU A 4 12.27 35.49 29.04
N LEU A 5 12.24 35.70 30.37
CA LEU A 5 12.87 34.82 31.34
C LEU A 5 12.12 33.49 31.50
N ASP A 6 10.79 33.50 31.40
CA ASP A 6 9.98 32.29 31.42
C ASP A 6 10.08 31.50 30.11
N PHE A 7 10.13 32.19 28.96
CA PHE A 7 10.46 31.57 27.67
C PHE A 7 11.87 30.94 27.67
N LEU A 8 12.87 31.64 28.21
CA LEU A 8 14.23 31.11 28.34
C LEU A 8 14.32 29.92 29.32
N LYS A 9 13.51 29.87 30.38
CA LYS A 9 13.46 28.73 31.31
C LYS A 9 12.73 27.53 30.73
N GLU A 10 11.59 27.73 30.05
CA GLU A 10 10.83 26.64 29.42
C GLU A 10 11.54 26.04 28.21
N HIS A 11 12.37 26.83 27.50
CA HIS A 11 13.02 26.41 26.26
C HIS A 11 14.54 26.26 26.43
N LEU A 12 15.03 26.27 27.68
CA LEU A 12 16.44 26.05 28.02
C LEU A 12 16.95 24.70 27.48
N TRP A 13 16.07 23.69 27.42
CA TRP A 13 16.36 22.37 26.85
C TRP A 13 16.61 22.42 25.33
N LEU A 14 15.94 23.32 24.61
CA LEU A 14 16.11 23.50 23.17
C LEU A 14 17.46 24.17 22.89
N PHE A 15 17.84 25.16 23.71
CA PHE A 15 19.16 25.78 23.66
C PHE A 15 20.29 24.82 24.06
N PHE A 16 20.09 23.99 25.10
CA PHE A 16 21.04 22.95 25.46
C PHE A 16 21.15 21.86 24.39
N TRP A 17 20.04 21.46 23.75
CA TRP A 17 20.05 20.48 22.67
C TRP A 17 20.78 21.01 21.44
N ILE A 18 20.50 22.24 21.01
CA ILE A 18 21.19 22.90 19.90
C ILE A 18 22.68 23.10 20.23
N ALA A 19 23.01 23.52 21.45
CA ALA A 19 24.40 23.65 21.89
C ALA A 19 25.12 22.29 21.93
N ILE A 20 24.51 21.23 22.46
CA ILE A 20 25.09 19.87 22.50
C ILE A 20 25.27 19.31 21.08
N SER A 21 24.33 19.55 20.16
CA SER A 21 24.44 19.14 18.75
C SER A 21 25.56 19.88 18.03
N ILE A 22 25.70 21.19 18.25
CA ILE A 22 26.77 22.01 17.66
C ILE A 22 28.12 21.67 18.28
N PHE A 23 28.21 21.53 19.61
CA PHE A 23 29.45 21.13 20.30
C PHE A 23 29.83 19.66 20.06
N SER A 24 28.88 18.76 19.77
CA SER A 24 29.18 17.39 19.31
C SER A 24 29.69 17.38 17.88
N ALA A 25 29.10 18.17 16.98
CA ALA A 25 29.59 18.28 15.60
C ALA A 25 30.97 18.96 15.54
N ILE A 26 31.20 20.02 16.32
CA ILE A 26 32.51 20.66 16.46
C ILE A 26 33.48 19.75 17.23
N GLY A 27 33.00 18.96 18.19
CA GLY A 27 33.75 18.00 18.98
C GLY A 27 34.24 16.82 18.14
N GLU A 28 33.38 16.23 17.30
CA GLU A 28 33.75 15.20 16.32
C GLU A 28 34.67 15.75 15.23
N ALA A 29 34.45 16.99 14.77
CA ALA A 29 35.34 17.65 13.82
C ALA A 29 36.72 17.93 14.45
N LYS A 30 36.78 18.38 15.72
CA LYS A 30 38.03 18.54 16.47
C LYS A 30 38.67 17.21 16.84
N LYS A 31 37.89 16.16 17.09
CA LYS A 31 38.37 14.80 17.40
C LYS A 31 38.98 14.17 16.16
N LYS A 32 38.33 14.23 15.00
CA LYS A 32 38.91 13.81 13.71
C LYS A 32 40.15 14.61 13.32
N LYS A 33 40.17 15.92 13.62
CA LYS A 33 41.35 16.76 13.38
C LYS A 33 42.50 16.46 14.36
N ARG A 34 42.21 16.12 15.63
CA ARG A 34 43.20 15.66 16.62
C ARG A 34 43.67 14.23 16.39
N GLU A 35 42.83 13.33 15.90
CA GLU A 35 43.17 11.95 15.50
C GLU A 35 44.04 11.94 14.22
N ALA A 36 43.91 12.96 13.36
CA ALA A 36 44.81 13.17 12.23
C ALA A 36 46.14 13.85 12.62
N GLU A 37 46.19 14.61 13.72
CA GLU A 37 47.39 15.31 14.21
C GLU A 37 48.21 14.48 15.24
N LEU A 38 47.59 13.53 15.94
CA LEU A 38 48.25 12.62 16.88
C LEU A 38 48.29 11.21 16.27
N GLY A 39 49.24 10.97 15.38
CA GLY A 39 49.61 9.62 14.97
C GLY A 39 50.02 8.80 16.19
N GLY A 40 49.24 7.78 16.52
CA GLY A 40 49.53 6.88 17.64
C GLY A 40 48.37 5.92 17.90
N ASP A 41 48.67 4.63 17.74
CA ASP A 41 47.85 3.43 17.93
C ASP A 41 46.58 3.58 18.79
N ALA A 42 45.44 3.33 18.15
CA ALA A 42 44.16 3.04 18.80
C ALA A 42 43.82 1.54 18.63
N PRO A 43 43.19 0.91 19.63
CA PRO A 43 43.18 -0.54 19.84
C PRO A 43 42.35 -1.28 18.79
N ASP A 44 42.71 -2.56 18.58
CA ASP A 44 42.03 -3.54 17.73
C ASP A 44 40.51 -3.52 17.93
N TRP A 45 39.83 -2.70 17.13
CA TRP A 45 38.41 -2.80 16.87
C TRP A 45 38.27 -3.49 15.52
N THR A 46 37.93 -4.78 15.56
CA THR A 46 37.50 -5.51 14.37
C THR A 46 36.15 -4.95 13.93
N PRO A 47 36.05 -4.40 12.70
CA PRO A 47 34.75 -4.01 12.16
C PRO A 47 33.88 -5.28 12.03
N PRO A 48 32.56 -5.19 12.24
CA PRO A 48 31.68 -6.29 11.87
C PRO A 48 31.87 -6.63 10.39
N GLU A 49 32.15 -7.89 10.08
CA GLU A 49 32.36 -8.36 8.72
C GLU A 49 31.15 -8.02 7.84
N GLY A 50 31.38 -7.15 6.86
CA GLY A 50 30.41 -6.75 5.85
C GLY A 50 30.86 -5.48 5.15
N ASP A 51 30.81 -5.46 3.82
CA ASP A 51 31.07 -4.25 3.04
C ASP A 51 30.18 -3.10 3.58
N VAL A 52 30.81 -1.97 3.90
CA VAL A 52 30.15 -0.77 4.42
C VAL A 52 29.19 -0.28 3.34
N ILE A 53 27.90 -0.18 3.68
CA ILE A 53 26.92 0.49 2.83
C ILE A 53 27.41 1.94 2.70
N PRO A 54 27.67 2.43 1.48
CA PRO A 54 28.17 3.79 1.32
C PRO A 54 27.19 4.76 2.00
N PRO A 55 27.68 5.72 2.81
CA PRO A 55 26.81 6.73 3.38
C PRO A 55 26.08 7.46 2.25
N PRO A 56 24.85 7.96 2.48
CA PRO A 56 24.20 8.82 1.52
C PRO A 56 25.07 10.07 1.36
N GLU A 57 25.80 10.13 0.25
CA GLU A 57 26.44 11.37 -0.18
C GLU A 57 25.29 12.27 -0.65
N LEU A 58 24.73 13.04 0.28
CA LEU A 58 24.22 14.36 -0.06
C LEU A 58 25.43 15.12 -0.59
N GLU A 59 25.67 15.02 -1.89
CA GLU A 59 26.42 16.03 -2.62
C GLU A 59 25.62 17.33 -2.41
N LEU A 60 25.92 18.03 -1.30
CA LEU A 60 25.63 19.43 -1.15
C LEU A 60 26.49 20.11 -2.20
N GLU A 61 25.98 20.13 -3.43
CA GLU A 61 26.47 21.01 -4.48
C GLU A 61 26.54 22.40 -3.87
N THR A 62 27.78 22.85 -3.71
CA THR A 62 28.10 24.23 -3.38
C THR A 62 27.32 25.11 -4.33
N VAL A 63 26.54 26.03 -3.74
CA VAL A 63 25.71 27.01 -4.43
C VAL A 63 26.59 27.83 -5.39
N GLN A 64 26.67 27.40 -6.63
CA GLN A 64 27.17 28.18 -7.76
C GLN A 64 26.06 28.33 -8.80
N PRO A 65 26.05 29.43 -9.56
CA PRO A 65 24.96 29.76 -10.46
C PRO A 65 24.83 28.70 -11.55
N GLN A 66 23.57 28.43 -11.89
CA GLN A 66 23.11 27.42 -12.85
C GLN A 66 23.87 27.46 -14.18
N THR A 67 24.79 26.51 -14.36
CA THR A 67 25.16 25.97 -15.68
C THR A 67 25.14 24.46 -15.54
N GLU A 68 24.03 23.88 -16.01
CA GLU A 68 23.76 22.45 -16.22
C GLU A 68 24.58 21.48 -15.36
N ALA A 69 24.10 21.12 -14.17
CA ALA A 69 24.66 19.98 -13.45
C ALA A 69 24.43 18.72 -14.30
N VAL A 70 25.52 18.18 -14.83
CA VAL A 70 25.56 16.99 -15.68
C VAL A 70 26.09 15.83 -14.83
N ILE A 71 25.28 14.80 -14.65
CA ILE A 71 25.65 13.61 -13.87
C ILE A 71 26.10 12.50 -14.82
N PRO A 72 27.30 11.92 -14.63
CA PRO A 72 27.75 10.76 -15.40
C PRO A 72 26.89 9.53 -15.10
N PHE A 73 26.44 8.83 -16.14
CA PHE A 73 25.68 7.58 -15.98
C PHE A 73 26.48 6.51 -15.21
N GLU A 74 27.79 6.46 -15.42
CA GLU A 74 28.71 5.54 -14.73
C GLU A 74 28.70 5.71 -13.20
N SER A 75 28.40 6.91 -12.70
CA SER A 75 28.27 7.16 -11.25
C SER A 75 27.10 6.39 -10.66
N PHE A 76 25.95 6.42 -11.35
CA PHE A 76 24.79 5.62 -10.96
C PHE A 76 25.09 4.13 -11.04
N GLU A 77 25.67 3.66 -12.16
CA GLU A 77 25.96 2.24 -12.33
C GLU A 77 26.89 1.71 -11.23
N ARG A 78 27.87 2.53 -10.83
CA ARG A 78 28.77 2.24 -9.71
C ARG A 78 28.00 2.12 -8.39
N LYS A 79 27.09 3.06 -8.09
CA LYS A 79 26.24 3.01 -6.88
C LYS A 79 25.34 1.78 -6.89
N LEU A 80 24.69 1.47 -8.01
CA LEU A 80 23.85 0.28 -8.15
C LEU A 80 24.64 -1.01 -7.90
N ARG A 81 25.83 -1.15 -8.50
CA ARG A 81 26.73 -2.30 -8.27
C ARG A 81 27.17 -2.41 -6.81
N ALA A 82 27.43 -1.28 -6.16
CA ALA A 82 27.79 -1.25 -4.73
C ALA A 82 26.63 -1.78 -3.86
N TYR A 83 25.39 -1.36 -4.11
CA TYR A 83 24.23 -1.89 -3.38
C TYR A 83 23.97 -3.36 -3.66
N GLU A 84 24.13 -3.82 -4.89
CA GLU A 84 24.03 -5.25 -5.18
C GLU A 84 25.04 -6.07 -4.39
N LYS A 85 26.32 -5.65 -4.39
CA LYS A 85 27.37 -6.34 -3.63
C LYS A 85 27.07 -6.31 -2.12
N ALA A 86 26.63 -5.17 -1.60
CA ALA A 86 26.30 -5.01 -0.18
C ALA A 86 25.09 -5.84 0.27
N THR A 87 24.15 -6.12 -0.63
CA THR A 87 22.91 -6.87 -0.35
C THR A 87 23.04 -8.37 -0.62
N GLU A 88 23.99 -8.81 -1.44
CA GLU A 88 24.13 -10.20 -1.91
C GLU A 88 24.27 -11.22 -0.76
N LYS A 89 25.03 -10.88 0.29
CA LYS A 89 25.37 -11.80 1.38
C LYS A 89 24.47 -11.65 2.62
N ARG A 90 23.52 -10.72 2.61
CA ARG A 90 22.69 -10.38 3.77
C ARG A 90 21.30 -11.02 3.65
N PRO A 91 20.96 -12.06 4.45
CA PRO A 91 19.69 -12.77 4.33
C PRO A 91 18.45 -11.87 4.35
N GLU A 92 18.48 -10.80 5.13
CA GLU A 92 17.42 -9.80 5.27
C GLU A 92 17.27 -8.85 4.07
N LEU A 93 18.29 -8.77 3.20
CA LEU A 93 18.30 -7.95 1.99
C LEU A 93 18.30 -8.76 0.68
N LEU A 94 18.20 -10.09 0.74
CA LEU A 94 18.18 -10.93 -0.46
C LEU A 94 17.06 -10.56 -1.44
N SER A 95 15.89 -10.15 -0.95
CA SER A 95 14.79 -9.69 -1.79
C SER A 95 15.10 -8.36 -2.48
N VAL A 96 15.85 -7.48 -1.81
CA VAL A 96 16.35 -6.22 -2.39
C VAL A 96 17.40 -6.52 -3.45
N ASN A 97 18.36 -7.42 -3.17
CA ASN A 97 19.36 -7.84 -4.14
C ASN A 97 18.71 -8.36 -5.43
N ARG A 98 17.67 -9.18 -5.28
CA ARG A 98 16.89 -9.69 -6.41
C ARG A 98 16.25 -8.55 -7.22
N LEU A 99 15.56 -7.61 -6.57
CA LEU A 99 14.97 -6.44 -7.22
C LEU A 99 16.03 -5.66 -8.02
N LEU A 100 17.20 -5.39 -7.42
CA LEU A 100 18.27 -4.64 -8.07
C LEU A 100 18.76 -5.34 -9.35
N ARG A 101 19.04 -6.64 -9.26
CA ARG A 101 19.65 -7.42 -10.35
C ARG A 101 18.65 -7.76 -11.45
N GLU A 102 17.46 -8.21 -11.08
CA GLU A 102 16.49 -8.81 -12.00
C GLU A 102 15.52 -7.78 -12.58
N GLU A 103 15.35 -6.61 -11.95
CA GLU A 103 14.39 -5.60 -12.41
C GLU A 103 15.05 -4.25 -12.66
N VAL A 104 15.66 -3.63 -11.63
CA VAL A 104 16.17 -2.25 -11.73
C VAL A 104 17.27 -2.15 -12.78
N ARG A 105 18.27 -3.05 -12.74
CA ARG A 105 19.35 -3.07 -13.73
C ARG A 105 18.82 -3.30 -15.14
N LEU A 106 17.93 -4.28 -15.33
CA LEU A 106 17.41 -4.59 -16.66
C LEU A 106 16.61 -3.42 -17.24
N GLU A 107 15.78 -2.77 -16.43
CA GLU A 107 15.00 -1.61 -16.85
C GLU A 107 15.90 -0.39 -17.11
N GLN A 108 16.91 -0.17 -16.27
CA GLN A 108 17.92 0.87 -16.49
C GLN A 108 18.60 0.68 -17.85
N MET A 109 19.09 -0.53 -18.14
CA MET A 109 19.76 -0.81 -19.41
C MET A 109 18.82 -0.57 -20.60
N ARG A 110 17.58 -1.08 -20.52
CA ARG A 110 16.56 -0.86 -21.56
C ARG A 110 16.32 0.63 -21.83
N ARG A 111 16.13 1.43 -20.78
CA ARG A 111 15.89 2.87 -20.91
C ARG A 111 17.13 3.60 -21.43
N TRP A 112 18.31 3.23 -20.94
CA TRP A 112 19.57 3.81 -21.41
C TRP A 112 19.81 3.55 -22.89
N GLU A 113 19.50 2.35 -23.38
CA GLU A 113 19.54 2.02 -24.81
C GLU A 113 18.53 2.82 -25.63
N ALA A 114 17.30 2.99 -25.11
CA ALA A 114 16.26 3.77 -25.77
C ALA A 114 16.64 5.26 -25.91
N GLU A 115 17.41 5.81 -24.96
CA GLU A 115 17.92 7.19 -24.99
C GLU A 115 19.19 7.34 -25.85
N GLY A 116 19.64 6.29 -26.54
CA GLY A 116 20.84 6.34 -27.39
C GLY A 116 22.16 6.25 -26.62
N ARG A 117 22.13 5.67 -25.41
CA ARG A 117 23.30 5.45 -24.54
C ARG A 117 24.08 6.74 -24.22
N PRO A 118 23.42 7.78 -23.68
CA PRO A 118 24.10 9.00 -23.27
C PRO A 118 25.17 8.70 -22.22
N SER A 119 26.35 9.31 -22.39
CA SER A 119 27.45 9.22 -21.40
C SER A 119 27.17 10.06 -20.15
N ALA A 120 26.33 11.09 -20.27
CA ALA A 120 25.99 11.99 -19.19
C ALA A 120 24.56 12.53 -19.29
N LEU A 121 23.96 12.91 -18.15
CA LEU A 121 22.56 13.32 -18.05
C LEU A 121 22.43 14.69 -17.40
N HIS A 122 21.65 15.58 -18.01
CA HIS A 122 21.32 16.89 -17.43
C HIS A 122 20.25 16.79 -16.32
N LEU A 123 20.18 17.78 -15.43
CA LEU A 123 19.17 17.87 -14.34
C LEU A 123 17.72 17.62 -14.78
N ALA A 124 17.31 18.14 -15.94
CA ALA A 124 15.94 18.00 -16.44
C ALA A 124 15.68 16.67 -17.19
N HIS A 125 16.70 15.81 -17.33
CA HIS A 125 16.60 14.60 -18.14
C HIS A 125 15.65 13.56 -17.49
N PRO A 126 14.62 13.05 -18.20
CA PRO A 126 13.68 12.08 -17.64
C PRO A 126 14.33 10.81 -17.08
N LEU A 127 15.31 10.25 -17.81
CA LEU A 127 16.11 9.12 -17.33
C LEU A 127 16.83 9.42 -16.00
N LYS A 128 17.46 10.60 -15.84
CA LYS A 128 18.14 10.99 -14.58
C LYS A 128 17.17 10.99 -13.42
N ARG A 129 16.02 11.66 -13.58
CA ARG A 129 15.00 11.74 -12.54
C ARG A 129 14.52 10.35 -12.12
N TRP A 130 14.26 9.49 -13.09
CA TRP A 130 13.86 8.10 -12.82
C TRP A 130 14.94 7.34 -12.03
N LEU A 131 16.22 7.51 -12.39
CA LEU A 131 17.36 6.90 -11.70
C LEU A 131 17.43 7.38 -10.24
N GLU A 132 17.37 8.69 -10.00
CA GLU A 132 17.38 9.25 -8.64
C GLU A 132 16.22 8.72 -7.78
N GLU A 133 15.02 8.63 -8.36
CA GLU A 133 13.86 8.02 -7.70
C GLU A 133 14.11 6.55 -7.34
N GLN A 134 14.75 5.76 -8.21
CA GLN A 134 15.10 4.37 -7.90
C GLN A 134 16.17 4.27 -6.79
N LEU A 135 17.23 5.07 -6.83
CA LEU A 135 18.27 5.05 -5.79
C LEU A 135 17.72 5.44 -4.43
N SER A 136 16.96 6.54 -4.37
CA SER A 136 16.32 6.98 -3.12
C SER A 136 15.41 5.89 -2.55
N SER A 137 14.67 5.21 -3.42
CA SER A 137 13.84 4.07 -3.04
C SER A 137 14.66 2.91 -2.48
N VAL A 138 15.76 2.55 -3.14
CA VAL A 138 16.66 1.47 -2.71
C VAL A 138 17.30 1.78 -1.36
N GLU A 139 17.85 2.98 -1.19
CA GLU A 139 18.42 3.44 0.07
C GLU A 139 17.38 3.39 1.20
N PHE A 140 16.17 3.85 0.91
CA PHE A 140 15.07 3.82 1.86
C PHE A 140 14.69 2.37 2.25
N ILE A 141 14.60 1.45 1.28
CA ILE A 141 14.28 0.03 1.53
C ILE A 141 15.39 -0.62 2.36
N ILE A 142 16.66 -0.40 2.00
CA ILE A 142 17.81 -0.96 2.71
C ILE A 142 17.82 -0.43 4.15
N SER A 143 17.74 0.90 4.34
CA SER A 143 17.65 1.53 5.65
C SER A 143 16.50 0.97 6.47
N SER A 144 15.32 0.84 5.85
CA SER A 144 14.11 0.32 6.49
C SER A 144 14.23 -1.15 6.89
N ARG A 145 14.84 -2.00 6.07
CA ARG A 145 15.00 -3.43 6.38
C ARG A 145 16.11 -3.70 7.39
N VAL A 146 17.18 -2.92 7.35
CA VAL A 146 18.28 -3.01 8.33
C VAL A 146 17.82 -2.52 9.71
N ARG A 147 16.99 -1.48 9.77
CA ARG A 147 16.50 -0.89 11.03
C ARG A 147 15.17 -1.46 11.53
N GLY A 148 14.42 -2.14 10.66
CA GLY A 148 13.00 -2.40 10.85
C GLY A 148 12.63 -3.78 11.40
N ARG A 149 11.36 -3.89 11.82
CA ARG A 149 10.69 -5.13 12.21
C ARG A 149 10.47 -6.01 10.98
N ALA A 150 11.40 -6.94 10.72
CA ALA A 150 11.39 -7.79 9.52
C ALA A 150 10.09 -8.59 9.32
N GLU A 151 9.34 -8.87 10.38
CA GLU A 151 8.10 -9.65 10.30
C GLU A 151 6.94 -8.88 9.66
N ASP A 152 6.74 -7.60 9.98
CA ASP A 152 5.68 -6.76 9.39
C ASP A 152 5.82 -6.74 7.86
N LEU A 153 7.05 -6.50 7.39
CA LEU A 153 7.37 -6.37 5.96
C LEU A 153 7.16 -7.70 5.22
N LYS A 154 7.68 -8.81 5.78
CA LYS A 154 7.55 -10.15 5.16
C LYS A 154 6.09 -10.58 5.04
N LEU A 155 5.28 -10.33 6.08
CA LEU A 155 3.88 -10.70 6.06
C LEU A 155 3.10 -9.87 5.02
N VAL A 156 3.32 -8.55 4.96
CA VAL A 156 2.70 -7.68 3.96
C VAL A 156 3.10 -8.07 2.54
N GLU A 157 4.37 -8.39 2.29
CA GLU A 157 4.83 -8.89 0.98
C GLU A 157 4.13 -10.19 0.57
N ALA A 158 3.98 -11.13 1.51
CA ALA A 158 3.33 -12.40 1.24
C ALA A 158 1.86 -12.20 0.87
N VAL A 159 1.14 -11.39 1.66
CA VAL A 159 -0.26 -11.04 1.41
C VAL A 159 -0.42 -10.32 0.08
N ALA A 160 0.43 -9.34 -0.20
CA ALA A 160 0.37 -8.56 -1.43
C ALA A 160 0.68 -9.40 -2.67
N ARG A 161 1.63 -10.34 -2.58
CA ARG A 161 1.95 -11.27 -3.67
C ARG A 161 0.76 -12.18 -3.99
N GLU A 162 0.09 -12.71 -2.97
CA GLU A 162 -1.12 -13.50 -3.15
C GLU A 162 -2.25 -12.65 -3.75
N ALA A 163 -2.39 -11.40 -3.30
CA ALA A 163 -3.38 -10.46 -3.83
C ALA A 163 -3.10 -10.06 -5.28
N LEU A 164 -1.84 -9.91 -5.69
CA LEU A 164 -1.47 -9.48 -7.05
C LEU A 164 -1.57 -10.62 -8.09
N ALA A 165 -1.31 -11.87 -7.70
CA ALA A 165 -1.22 -12.98 -8.64
C ALA A 165 -2.47 -13.19 -9.53
N PRO A 166 -3.72 -13.09 -9.02
CA PRO A 166 -4.92 -13.18 -9.85
C PRO A 166 -4.99 -12.05 -10.89
N PHE A 167 -4.63 -10.83 -10.49
CA PHE A 167 -4.61 -9.67 -11.37
C PHE A 167 -3.57 -9.83 -12.48
N GLU A 168 -2.34 -10.27 -12.15
CA GLU A 168 -1.27 -10.55 -13.13
C GLU A 168 -1.67 -11.60 -14.17
N THR A 169 -2.39 -12.63 -13.72
CA THR A 169 -2.90 -13.68 -14.61
C THR A 169 -3.95 -13.12 -15.56
N PHE A 170 -4.84 -12.28 -15.04
CA PHE A 170 -5.89 -11.64 -15.81
C PHE A 170 -5.35 -10.68 -16.88
N VAL A 171 -4.49 -9.73 -16.50
CA VAL A 171 -3.93 -8.75 -17.46
C VAL A 171 -3.13 -9.44 -18.56
N ARG A 172 -2.41 -10.53 -18.25
CA ARG A 172 -1.70 -11.33 -19.24
C ARG A 172 -2.66 -12.00 -20.22
N ALA A 173 -3.74 -12.60 -19.73
CA ALA A 173 -4.75 -13.22 -20.58
C ALA A 173 -5.41 -12.20 -21.51
N GLN A 174 -5.54 -10.96 -21.05
CA GLN A 174 -6.16 -9.85 -21.78
C GLN A 174 -5.19 -9.10 -22.72
N GLY A 175 -3.91 -9.45 -22.73
CA GLY A 175 -2.91 -8.72 -23.52
C GLY A 175 -2.72 -7.27 -23.07
N VAL A 176 -3.13 -6.92 -21.84
CA VAL A 176 -2.89 -5.59 -21.25
C VAL A 176 -1.40 -5.46 -20.96
N ASP A 177 -0.79 -4.35 -21.39
CA ASP A 177 0.62 -4.05 -21.12
C ASP A 177 0.84 -3.76 -19.63
N TYR A 178 1.00 -4.85 -18.86
CA TYR A 178 1.33 -4.84 -17.45
C TYR A 178 2.64 -5.57 -17.22
N ARG A 179 3.66 -4.83 -16.84
CA ARG A 179 4.96 -5.42 -16.43
C ARG A 179 4.84 -6.00 -15.03
N ARG A 180 5.21 -7.29 -14.91
CA ARG A 180 5.38 -8.02 -13.65
C ARG A 180 6.38 -7.30 -12.74
N ARG A 181 6.15 -7.32 -11.42
CA ARG A 181 6.89 -6.50 -10.46
C ARG A 181 7.25 -7.28 -9.21
N SER A 182 8.41 -6.97 -8.65
CA SER A 182 8.79 -7.40 -7.32
C SER A 182 8.07 -6.52 -6.29
N LEU A 183 7.20 -7.13 -5.49
CA LEU A 183 6.54 -6.43 -4.39
C LEU A 183 7.45 -6.44 -3.16
N LEU A 184 7.91 -5.25 -2.77
CA LEU A 184 8.66 -5.06 -1.53
C LEU A 184 7.86 -4.20 -0.57
N ALA A 185 7.69 -4.67 0.66
CA ALA A 185 7.06 -3.85 1.68
C ALA A 185 8.07 -2.84 2.24
N ILE A 186 7.55 -1.66 2.56
CA ILE A 186 8.28 -0.60 3.26
C ILE A 186 7.47 -0.09 4.46
N PRO A 187 8.10 0.39 5.55
CA PRO A 187 7.37 1.00 6.65
C PRO A 187 6.57 2.20 6.16
N SER A 188 5.30 2.32 6.58
CA SER A 188 4.43 3.45 6.21
C SER A 188 4.78 4.78 6.92
N GLN A 189 6.04 4.98 7.35
CA GLN A 189 6.45 6.16 8.10
C GLN A 189 6.69 7.35 7.15
N GLY A 190 6.09 8.51 7.46
CA GLY A 190 6.35 9.77 6.75
C GLY A 190 5.16 10.37 5.99
N GLY A 191 3.97 9.76 6.04
CA GLY A 191 2.77 10.34 5.42
C GLY A 191 2.80 10.38 3.89
N ILE A 192 3.73 9.65 3.25
CA ILE A 192 3.80 9.51 1.80
C ILE A 192 2.59 8.69 1.34
N PRO A 193 1.72 9.23 0.46
CA PRO A 193 0.56 8.49 -0.02
C PRO A 193 1.01 7.31 -0.92
N PRO A 194 0.22 6.21 -1.00
CA PRO A 194 0.56 5.05 -1.83
C PRO A 194 0.82 5.40 -3.30
N SER A 195 0.09 6.38 -3.84
CA SER A 195 0.27 6.91 -5.21
C SER A 195 1.60 7.64 -5.45
N ALA A 196 2.26 8.14 -4.40
CA ALA A 196 3.58 8.76 -4.49
C ALA A 196 4.73 7.74 -4.33
N LEU A 197 4.41 6.49 -3.99
CA LEU A 197 5.40 5.43 -3.94
C LEU A 197 5.63 4.85 -5.34
N PRO A 198 6.88 4.48 -5.67
CA PRO A 198 7.14 3.63 -6.82
C PRO A 198 6.27 2.38 -6.75
N VAL A 199 5.75 1.94 -7.89
CA VAL A 199 4.72 0.89 -7.95
C VAL A 199 5.21 -0.54 -7.61
N HIS A 200 6.43 -0.68 -7.10
CA HIS A 200 6.98 -1.92 -6.58
C HIS A 200 7.07 -1.90 -5.03
N LEU A 201 6.72 -0.77 -4.39
CA LEU A 201 6.80 -0.58 -2.95
C LEU A 201 5.43 -0.51 -2.32
N ILE A 202 5.16 -1.40 -1.38
CA ILE A 202 3.87 -1.44 -0.68
C ILE A 202 4.06 -0.93 0.75
N PRO A 203 3.25 0.05 1.19
CA PRO A 203 3.32 0.50 2.57
C PRO A 203 2.80 -0.58 3.51
N ALA A 204 3.63 -0.94 4.49
CA ALA A 204 3.31 -1.78 5.62
C ALA A 204 2.89 -0.90 6.81
N PRO A 205 1.63 -0.98 7.25
CA PRO A 205 1.17 -0.29 8.45
C PRO A 205 1.98 -0.72 9.68
N PRO A 206 2.24 0.19 10.63
CA PRO A 206 2.96 -0.15 11.85
C PRO A 206 2.17 -1.18 12.66
N GLY A 207 2.81 -2.32 12.96
CA GLY A 207 2.20 -3.40 13.73
C GLY A 207 1.30 -4.34 12.93
N ALA A 208 1.41 -4.36 11.59
CA ALA A 208 0.64 -5.26 10.73
C ALA A 208 0.78 -6.75 11.08
N SER A 209 1.94 -7.18 11.60
CA SER A 209 2.18 -8.55 12.09
C SER A 209 1.52 -8.87 13.43
N HIS A 210 0.95 -7.87 14.12
CA HIS A 210 0.29 -8.02 15.42
C HIS A 210 -1.19 -7.67 15.38
N GLN A 211 -1.66 -7.04 14.29
CA GLN A 211 -3.04 -6.64 14.11
C GLN A 211 -3.54 -7.08 12.72
N PRO A 212 -4.29 -8.19 12.61
CA PRO A 212 -4.75 -8.72 11.33
C PRO A 212 -5.62 -7.72 10.53
N LEU A 213 -6.32 -6.82 11.22
CA LEU A 213 -7.13 -5.76 10.59
C LEU A 213 -6.31 -4.77 9.75
N LEU A 214 -4.99 -4.69 9.94
CA LEU A 214 -4.13 -3.80 9.14
C LEU A 214 -3.73 -4.40 7.78
N LEU A 215 -3.74 -5.73 7.64
CA LEU A 215 -3.28 -6.40 6.43
C LEU A 215 -4.16 -6.11 5.19
N PRO A 216 -5.51 -6.08 5.30
CA PRO A 216 -6.37 -5.68 4.18
C PRO A 216 -6.09 -4.26 3.67
N LEU A 217 -5.63 -3.33 4.53
CA LEU A 217 -5.31 -1.96 4.13
C LEU A 217 -4.10 -1.89 3.19
N SER A 218 -3.09 -2.74 3.40
CA SER A 218 -1.95 -2.85 2.48
C SER A 218 -2.37 -3.32 1.09
N VAL A 219 -3.42 -4.14 1.00
CA VAL A 219 -3.95 -4.60 -0.29
C VAL A 219 -4.78 -3.51 -0.99
N ALA A 220 -5.48 -2.66 -0.23
CA ALA A 220 -6.09 -1.47 -0.82
C ALA A 220 -5.03 -0.51 -1.41
N ALA A 221 -3.91 -0.33 -0.71
CA ALA A 221 -2.78 0.45 -1.24
C ALA A 221 -2.18 -0.18 -2.51
N LEU A 222 -2.08 -1.51 -2.57
CA LEU A 222 -1.70 -2.22 -3.80
C LEU A 222 -2.72 -1.96 -4.94
N GLY A 223 -4.02 -1.98 -4.65
CA GLY A 223 -5.05 -1.67 -5.65
C GLY A 223 -4.92 -0.24 -6.18
N GLU A 224 -4.71 0.75 -5.32
CA GLU A 224 -4.44 2.15 -5.73
C GLU A 224 -3.19 2.24 -6.63
N GLN A 225 -2.15 1.49 -6.30
CA GLN A 225 -0.94 1.41 -7.12
C GLN A 225 -1.19 0.76 -8.48
N ILE A 226 -2.01 -0.29 -8.54
CA ILE A 226 -2.45 -0.91 -9.79
C ILE A 226 -3.20 0.11 -10.65
N HIS A 227 -4.08 0.91 -10.03
CA HIS A 227 -4.87 1.93 -10.73
C HIS A 227 -3.97 2.91 -11.51
N HIS A 228 -2.90 3.41 -10.89
CA HIS A 228 -1.97 4.34 -11.54
C HIS A 228 -0.99 3.66 -12.50
N ALA A 229 -0.84 2.34 -12.39
CA ALA A 229 0.13 1.58 -13.16
C ALA A 229 -0.38 1.05 -14.49
N VAL A 230 -1.68 0.79 -14.59
CA VAL A 230 -2.30 0.38 -15.85
C VAL A 230 -2.49 1.63 -16.70
N ARG A 231 -1.82 1.66 -17.84
CA ARG A 231 -1.88 2.80 -18.76
C ARG A 231 -3.32 3.08 -19.18
N GLY A 232 -3.75 4.34 -19.03
CA GLY A 232 -5.08 4.80 -19.43
C GLY A 232 -6.19 4.52 -18.40
N LEU A 233 -5.96 3.69 -17.38
CA LEU A 233 -6.99 3.30 -16.41
C LEU A 233 -7.57 4.49 -15.65
N GLU A 234 -6.72 5.37 -15.14
CA GLU A 234 -7.15 6.60 -14.47
C GLU A 234 -7.95 7.54 -15.39
N GLU A 235 -7.53 7.69 -16.64
CA GLU A 235 -8.17 8.57 -17.62
C GLU A 235 -9.54 8.06 -18.02
N ASP A 236 -9.65 6.78 -18.29
CA ASP A 236 -10.89 6.14 -18.69
C ASP A 236 -11.88 6.08 -17.54
N PHE A 237 -11.41 5.86 -16.31
CA PHE A 237 -12.26 5.86 -15.12
C PHE A 237 -12.81 7.25 -14.82
N ALA A 238 -11.96 8.29 -14.84
CA ALA A 238 -12.39 9.66 -14.67
C ALA A 238 -13.35 10.11 -15.80
N ARG A 239 -13.01 9.81 -17.06
CA ARG A 239 -13.83 10.17 -18.22
C ARG A 239 -15.20 9.51 -18.19
N GLY A 240 -15.26 8.20 -17.94
CA GLY A 240 -16.51 7.46 -17.97
C GLY A 240 -17.44 7.73 -16.79
N LEU A 241 -16.91 8.27 -15.68
CA LEU A 241 -17.72 8.78 -14.57
C LEU A 241 -18.00 10.30 -14.66
N HIS A 242 -17.52 10.98 -15.70
CA HIS A 242 -17.60 12.43 -15.83
C HIS A 242 -17.03 13.18 -14.61
N LEU A 243 -15.93 12.67 -14.06
CA LEU A 243 -15.24 13.24 -12.90
C LEU A 243 -13.89 13.85 -13.28
N PRO A 244 -13.48 14.95 -12.62
CA PRO A 244 -12.16 15.53 -12.87
C PRO A 244 -11.06 14.72 -12.15
N ARG A 245 -9.90 14.53 -12.80
CA ARG A 245 -8.73 13.88 -12.16
C ARG A 245 -8.12 14.72 -11.06
N GLU A 246 -8.16 16.03 -11.23
CA GLU A 246 -7.65 16.99 -10.24
C GLU A 246 -8.74 17.99 -9.91
N LEU A 247 -8.82 18.38 -8.64
CA LEU A 247 -9.75 19.41 -8.18
C LEU A 247 -8.98 20.44 -7.36
N PRO A 248 -9.03 21.74 -7.72
CA PRO A 248 -8.44 22.78 -6.89
C PRO A 248 -9.18 22.88 -5.55
N ALA A 249 -8.42 23.22 -4.51
CA ALA A 249 -9.00 23.72 -3.27
C ALA A 249 -9.77 25.02 -3.54
N LEU A 250 -10.85 25.24 -2.79
CA LEU A 250 -11.69 26.44 -2.94
C LEU A 250 -10.95 27.67 -2.42
N ASP A 251 -11.20 28.81 -3.06
CA ASP A 251 -10.73 30.11 -2.55
C ASP A 251 -11.56 30.58 -1.35
N ASP A 252 -12.86 30.25 -1.32
CA ASP A 252 -13.77 30.50 -0.20
C ASP A 252 -14.63 29.27 0.07
N ILE A 253 -14.71 28.87 1.34
CA ILE A 253 -15.48 27.69 1.76
C ILE A 253 -16.99 27.82 1.54
N ARG A 254 -17.52 29.04 1.41
CA ARG A 254 -18.93 29.30 1.07
C ARG A 254 -19.28 28.88 -0.37
N LEU A 255 -18.28 28.60 -1.20
CA LEU A 255 -18.45 28.14 -2.57
C LEU A 255 -18.65 26.61 -2.69
N VAL A 256 -18.71 25.88 -1.56
CA VAL A 256 -19.01 24.45 -1.59
C VAL A 256 -20.42 24.22 -2.12
N SER A 257 -20.53 23.70 -3.33
CA SER A 257 -21.77 23.28 -3.97
C SER A 257 -21.90 21.75 -4.04
N ALA A 258 -23.10 21.25 -4.35
CA ALA A 258 -23.30 19.82 -4.61
C ALA A 258 -22.44 19.31 -5.78
N GLU A 259 -22.30 20.11 -6.84
CA GLU A 259 -21.43 19.79 -7.99
C GLU A 259 -19.96 19.69 -7.57
N TYR A 260 -19.50 20.59 -6.70
CA TYR A 260 -18.15 20.53 -6.16
C TYR A 260 -17.90 19.27 -5.33
N LEU A 261 -18.86 18.90 -4.48
CA LEU A 261 -18.79 17.68 -3.66
C LEU A 261 -18.81 16.41 -4.54
N ARG A 262 -19.59 16.41 -5.62
CA ARG A 262 -19.57 15.34 -6.63
C ARG A 262 -18.18 15.26 -7.29
N ALA A 263 -17.66 16.38 -7.76
CA ALA A 263 -16.35 16.47 -8.39
C ALA A 263 -15.20 16.02 -7.46
N ALA A 264 -15.33 16.18 -6.14
CA ALA A 264 -14.32 15.78 -5.16
C ALA A 264 -14.06 14.26 -5.11
N HIS A 265 -14.94 13.43 -5.68
CA HIS A 265 -14.71 11.98 -5.81
C HIS A 265 -13.67 11.66 -6.90
N GLY A 266 -13.48 12.54 -7.89
CA GLY A 266 -12.57 12.33 -9.02
C GLY A 266 -11.10 12.17 -8.60
N PRO A 267 -10.52 13.11 -7.83
CA PRO A 267 -9.16 12.97 -7.31
C PRO A 267 -8.95 11.76 -6.38
N ALA A 268 -10.03 11.14 -5.90
CA ALA A 268 -9.98 9.98 -5.02
C ALA A 268 -10.18 8.64 -5.76
N LEU A 269 -10.35 8.64 -7.08
CA LEU A 269 -10.66 7.42 -7.85
C LEU A 269 -9.61 6.32 -7.67
N GLY A 270 -8.33 6.64 -7.55
CA GLY A 270 -7.28 5.65 -7.26
C GLY A 270 -7.47 4.99 -5.89
N ALA A 271 -7.73 5.77 -4.85
CA ALA A 271 -7.98 5.27 -3.51
C ALA A 271 -9.28 4.47 -3.41
N ILE A 272 -10.32 4.86 -4.16
CA ILE A 272 -11.60 4.13 -4.24
C ILE A 272 -11.43 2.83 -5.03
N PHE A 273 -10.66 2.84 -6.13
CA PHE A 273 -10.30 1.60 -6.83
C PHE A 273 -9.55 0.66 -5.89
N GLY A 274 -8.62 1.18 -5.08
CA GLY A 274 -7.94 0.42 -4.03
C GLY A 274 -8.91 -0.21 -3.03
N ASP A 275 -9.89 0.56 -2.55
CA ASP A 275 -10.94 0.06 -1.65
C ASP A 275 -11.71 -1.09 -2.30
N LEU A 276 -12.19 -0.87 -3.53
CA LEU A 276 -12.93 -1.87 -4.28
C LEU A 276 -12.07 -3.12 -4.42
N TYR A 277 -10.84 -3.02 -4.91
CA TYR A 277 -9.89 -4.13 -5.06
C TYR A 277 -9.74 -4.97 -3.79
N ALA A 278 -9.60 -4.32 -2.63
CA ALA A 278 -9.49 -5.02 -1.36
C ALA A 278 -10.82 -5.68 -0.93
N ILE A 279 -11.96 -5.05 -1.21
CA ILE A 279 -13.29 -5.64 -0.97
C ILE A 279 -13.47 -6.90 -1.78
N GLY A 280 -13.07 -6.92 -3.04
CA GLY A 280 -13.12 -8.14 -3.83
C GLY A 280 -12.36 -9.32 -3.24
N LEU A 281 -11.23 -9.01 -2.60
CA LEU A 281 -10.36 -10.03 -2.03
C LEU A 281 -10.79 -10.46 -0.62
N TYR A 282 -11.38 -9.56 0.16
CA TYR A 282 -11.60 -9.74 1.60
C TYR A 282 -13.05 -9.55 2.06
N GLY A 283 -13.91 -9.07 1.17
CA GLY A 283 -15.30 -8.72 1.43
C GLY A 283 -15.46 -7.82 2.65
N ALA A 284 -16.36 -8.21 3.53
CA ALA A 284 -16.62 -7.52 4.79
C ALA A 284 -15.38 -7.36 5.69
N ALA A 285 -14.36 -8.21 5.55
CA ALA A 285 -13.14 -8.08 6.35
C ALA A 285 -12.35 -6.80 6.03
N TYR A 286 -12.47 -6.28 4.80
CA TYR A 286 -11.95 -4.96 4.47
C TYR A 286 -12.76 -3.84 5.11
N GLY A 287 -14.09 -3.99 5.17
CA GLY A 287 -14.97 -3.08 5.92
C GLY A 287 -14.59 -3.00 7.40
N GLU A 288 -14.30 -4.15 8.03
CA GLU A 288 -13.78 -4.21 9.41
C GLU A 288 -12.46 -3.44 9.56
N ALA A 289 -11.55 -3.55 8.59
CA ALA A 289 -10.27 -2.84 8.59
C ALA A 289 -10.45 -1.31 8.50
N LEU A 290 -11.32 -0.83 7.60
CA LEU A 290 -11.63 0.61 7.49
C LEU A 290 -12.32 1.14 8.75
N LEU A 291 -13.28 0.41 9.30
CA LEU A 291 -13.95 0.80 10.54
C LEU A 291 -12.97 0.84 11.71
N PHE A 292 -12.05 -0.12 11.80
CA PHE A 292 -10.98 -0.11 12.79
C PHE A 292 -10.11 1.15 12.70
N GLU A 293 -9.73 1.59 11.49
CA GLU A 293 -8.98 2.84 11.30
C GLU A 293 -9.77 4.08 11.71
N ILE A 294 -11.09 4.09 11.52
CA ILE A 294 -11.98 5.15 12.00
C ILE A 294 -12.02 5.13 13.53
N GLU A 295 -12.30 3.98 14.13
CA GLU A 295 -12.43 3.80 15.57
C GLU A 295 -11.11 4.00 16.34
N ARG A 296 -9.95 3.87 15.67
CA ARG A 296 -8.63 4.11 16.26
C ARG A 296 -8.32 5.60 16.42
N ARG A 297 -9.05 6.49 15.74
CA ARG A 297 -8.88 7.94 15.87
C ARG A 297 -9.40 8.40 17.22
N ARG A 298 -8.64 9.28 17.89
CA ARG A 298 -9.03 9.88 19.19
C ARG A 298 -10.26 10.79 19.07
N ASP A 299 -10.42 11.44 17.92
CA ASP A 299 -11.57 12.27 17.58
C ASP A 299 -12.32 11.65 16.39
N PRO A 300 -13.57 11.20 16.56
CA PRO A 300 -14.40 10.70 15.47
C PRO A 300 -14.54 11.70 14.31
N ALA A 301 -14.59 13.01 14.60
CA ALA A 301 -14.72 14.04 13.57
C ALA A 301 -13.53 14.07 12.61
N ALA A 302 -12.36 13.55 13.01
CA ALA A 302 -11.21 13.44 12.13
C ALA A 302 -11.46 12.48 10.93
N ALA A 303 -12.40 11.53 11.03
CA ALA A 303 -12.79 10.68 9.91
C ALA A 303 -13.67 11.41 8.87
N PHE A 304 -14.24 12.57 9.24
CA PHE A 304 -15.15 13.40 8.44
C PHE A 304 -14.46 14.65 7.89
N THR A 305 -13.14 14.70 7.93
CA THR A 305 -12.36 15.83 7.43
C THR A 305 -11.80 15.53 6.04
N TYR A 306 -11.99 16.47 5.12
CA TYR A 306 -11.37 16.41 3.79
C TYR A 306 -9.87 16.71 3.89
N SER A 307 -9.05 15.88 3.25
CA SER A 307 -7.61 16.11 3.14
C SER A 307 -7.31 17.11 2.02
N VAL A 308 -6.65 18.21 2.35
CA VAL A 308 -6.14 19.21 1.41
C VAL A 308 -4.61 19.22 1.51
N HIS A 309 -3.91 19.17 0.38
CA HIS A 309 -2.45 19.30 0.33
C HIS A 309 -2.09 20.44 -0.62
N GLY A 310 -1.50 21.50 -0.08
CA GLY A 310 -1.27 22.74 -0.82
C GLY A 310 -2.57 23.28 -1.42
N TRP A 311 -2.63 23.35 -2.75
CA TRP A 311 -3.74 23.97 -3.50
C TRP A 311 -4.77 22.97 -4.04
N ARG A 312 -4.68 21.68 -3.67
CA ARG A 312 -5.46 20.59 -4.27
C ARG A 312 -6.17 19.72 -3.23
N VAL A 313 -7.30 19.16 -3.64
CA VAL A 313 -7.99 18.11 -2.88
C VAL A 313 -7.23 16.81 -3.04
N HIS A 314 -6.84 16.19 -1.93
CA HIS A 314 -5.98 14.99 -1.95
C HIS A 314 -6.76 13.69 -1.70
N GLY A 315 -8.06 13.76 -1.39
CA GLY A 315 -8.89 12.56 -1.25
C GLY A 315 -10.19 12.82 -0.50
N LEU A 316 -10.99 11.75 -0.39
CA LEU A 316 -12.21 11.74 0.40
C LEU A 316 -11.90 11.50 1.89
N PRO A 317 -12.72 12.05 2.80
CA PRO A 317 -12.75 11.65 4.19
C PRO A 317 -12.88 10.12 4.34
N LEU A 318 -12.26 9.56 5.37
CA LEU A 318 -12.28 8.13 5.63
C LEU A 318 -13.72 7.60 5.83
N ALA A 319 -14.60 8.41 6.43
CA ALA A 319 -16.02 8.11 6.57
C ALA A 319 -16.71 7.89 5.21
N LEU A 320 -16.41 8.70 4.19
CA LEU A 320 -17.01 8.54 2.85
C LEU A 320 -16.46 7.31 2.14
N ARG A 321 -15.15 7.04 2.25
CA ARG A 321 -14.57 5.78 1.73
C ARG A 321 -15.23 4.56 2.35
N PHE A 322 -15.48 4.59 3.67
CA PHE A 322 -16.19 3.52 4.36
C PHE A 322 -17.64 3.36 3.85
N LEU A 323 -18.37 4.44 3.60
CA LEU A 323 -19.73 4.34 3.04
C LEU A 323 -19.74 3.76 1.62
N ILE A 324 -18.77 4.13 0.77
CA ILE A 324 -18.60 3.53 -0.57
C ILE A 324 -18.29 2.02 -0.43
N ALA A 325 -17.40 1.66 0.50
CA ALA A 325 -17.05 0.27 0.76
C ALA A 325 -18.26 -0.56 1.23
N LEU A 326 -19.10 -0.01 2.12
CA LEU A 326 -20.35 -0.68 2.51
C LEU A 326 -21.27 -0.93 1.32
N ARG A 327 -21.42 0.04 0.42
CA ARG A 327 -22.23 -0.13 -0.80
C ARG A 327 -21.66 -1.20 -1.72
N ALA A 328 -20.34 -1.34 -1.82
CA ALA A 328 -19.73 -2.42 -2.59
C ALA A 328 -19.98 -3.79 -1.94
N ILE A 329 -19.79 -3.92 -0.62
CA ILE A 329 -20.04 -5.16 0.13
C ILE A 329 -21.52 -5.58 0.03
N GLU A 330 -22.46 -4.63 0.12
CA GLU A 330 -23.90 -4.88 -0.05
C GLU A 330 -24.22 -5.52 -1.42
N ARG A 331 -23.48 -5.19 -2.48
CA ARG A 331 -23.69 -5.71 -3.84
C ARG A 331 -23.12 -7.12 -4.03
N GLU A 332 -22.14 -7.53 -3.23
CA GLU A 332 -21.49 -8.84 -3.29
C GLU A 332 -22.19 -9.89 -2.38
N ASP A 333 -23.51 -9.77 -2.20
CA ASP A 333 -24.33 -10.60 -1.29
C ASP A 333 -23.97 -10.50 0.21
N GLY A 334 -23.15 -9.52 0.60
CA GLY A 334 -22.73 -9.26 1.99
C GLY A 334 -23.68 -8.36 2.80
N ALA A 335 -24.97 -8.35 2.48
CA ALA A 335 -25.94 -7.38 3.06
C ALA A 335 -26.03 -7.46 4.59
N LYS A 336 -25.91 -8.65 5.17
CA LYS A 336 -25.94 -8.85 6.63
C LYS A 336 -24.70 -8.24 7.29
N GLU A 337 -23.51 -8.54 6.77
CA GLU A 337 -22.24 -8.01 7.26
C GLU A 337 -22.17 -6.49 7.10
N ALA A 338 -22.58 -5.96 5.94
CA ALA A 338 -22.64 -4.53 5.70
C ALA A 338 -23.61 -3.83 6.67
N GLY A 339 -24.76 -4.44 6.98
CA GLY A 339 -25.69 -3.94 7.99
C GLY A 339 -25.08 -3.86 9.39
N ALA A 340 -24.33 -4.90 9.81
CA ALA A 340 -23.64 -4.92 11.10
C ALA A 340 -22.54 -3.85 11.18
N LEU A 341 -21.74 -3.71 10.12
CA LEU A 341 -20.71 -2.68 10.01
C LEU A 341 -21.32 -1.27 10.02
N ARG A 342 -22.43 -1.06 9.31
CA ARG A 342 -23.17 0.21 9.28
C ARG A 342 -23.69 0.59 10.67
N ALA A 343 -24.29 -0.36 11.39
CA ALA A 343 -24.80 -0.12 12.74
C ALA A 343 -23.68 0.29 13.71
N ARG A 344 -22.52 -0.39 13.66
CA ARG A 344 -21.36 -0.03 14.47
C ARG A 344 -20.78 1.34 14.11
N PHE A 345 -20.66 1.64 12.82
CA PHE A 345 -20.21 2.94 12.34
C PHE A 345 -21.14 4.07 12.80
N GLN A 346 -22.46 3.88 12.71
CA GLN A 346 -23.43 4.84 13.21
C GLN A 346 -23.36 5.00 14.74
N ALA A 347 -23.18 3.92 15.48
CA ALA A 347 -23.00 3.99 16.93
C ALA A 347 -21.75 4.78 17.33
N PHE A 348 -20.62 4.57 16.63
CA PHE A 348 -19.36 5.29 16.90
C PHE A 348 -19.39 6.76 16.45
N THR A 349 -20.08 7.06 15.34
CA THR A 349 -20.07 8.39 14.71
C THR A 349 -21.37 9.18 14.88
N GLY A 350 -22.29 8.71 15.71
CA GLY A 350 -23.64 9.28 15.84
C GLY A 350 -23.66 10.73 16.33
N SER A 351 -22.62 11.18 17.02
CA SER A 351 -22.44 12.56 17.46
C SER A 351 -21.88 13.50 16.39
N VAL A 352 -21.46 12.99 15.23
CA VAL A 352 -20.86 13.80 14.15
C VAL A 352 -21.93 14.17 13.14
N GLU A 353 -22.25 15.47 13.08
CA GLU A 353 -23.31 16.02 12.22
C GLU A 353 -22.79 16.70 10.94
N VAL A 354 -21.47 16.93 10.83
CA VAL A 354 -20.88 17.72 9.74
C VAL A 354 -19.58 17.10 9.22
N TYR A 355 -19.34 17.27 7.92
CA TYR A 355 -18.01 17.14 7.33
C TYR A 355 -17.27 18.47 7.43
N ARG A 356 -15.96 18.39 7.68
CA ARG A 356 -15.08 19.56 7.78
C ARG A 356 -14.18 19.67 6.57
N ARG A 357 -14.00 20.89 6.08
CA ARG A 357 -13.13 21.17 4.94
C ARG A 357 -12.52 22.56 5.07
N ALA A 358 -11.22 22.66 4.84
CA ALA A 358 -10.52 23.95 4.77
C ALA A 358 -10.54 24.51 3.33
N ASP A 359 -10.68 25.82 3.20
CA ASP A 359 -10.35 26.55 1.97
C ASP A 359 -8.82 26.78 1.85
N ARG A 360 -8.38 27.40 0.74
CA ARG A 360 -6.96 27.74 0.50
C ARG A 360 -6.34 28.65 1.56
N ARG A 361 -7.15 29.40 2.31
CA ARG A 361 -6.71 30.31 3.38
C ARG A 361 -6.63 29.59 4.73
N GLY A 362 -7.02 28.31 4.80
CA GLY A 362 -7.09 27.54 6.03
C GLY A 362 -8.39 27.74 6.81
N VAL A 363 -9.38 28.47 6.27
CA VAL A 363 -10.67 28.65 6.93
C VAL A 363 -11.47 27.36 6.81
N VAL A 364 -11.79 26.76 7.96
CA VAL A 364 -12.55 25.51 8.03
C VAL A 364 -14.04 25.79 8.01
N GLY A 365 -14.73 25.28 6.99
CA GLY A 365 -16.18 25.25 6.92
C GLY A 365 -16.74 23.89 7.32
N GLN A 366 -18.03 23.92 7.63
CA GLN A 366 -18.82 22.77 8.02
C GLN A 366 -19.89 22.53 6.96
N ILE A 367 -19.98 21.28 6.51
CA ILE A 367 -20.94 20.86 5.50
C ILE A 367 -21.85 19.82 6.16
N PRO A 368 -23.17 20.02 6.18
CA PRO A 368 -24.08 19.07 6.81
C PRO A 368 -23.89 17.64 6.30
N ARG A 369 -23.80 16.68 7.22
CA ARG A 369 -23.52 15.26 6.93
C ARG A 369 -24.49 14.68 5.92
N HIS A 370 -25.79 14.93 6.10
CA HIS A 370 -26.84 14.39 5.22
C HIS A 370 -26.67 14.83 3.75
N ILE A 371 -26.15 16.04 3.49
CA ILE A 371 -25.90 16.52 2.12
C ILE A 371 -24.76 15.74 1.49
N VAL A 372 -23.63 15.63 2.19
CA VAL A 372 -22.45 14.94 1.67
C VAL A 372 -22.74 13.46 1.45
N GLU A 373 -23.38 12.81 2.43
CA GLU A 373 -23.73 11.39 2.33
C GLU A 373 -24.75 11.14 1.21
N SER A 374 -25.75 12.01 1.02
CA SER A 374 -26.70 11.89 -0.10
C SER A 374 -26.02 11.95 -1.47
N ILE A 375 -25.02 12.82 -1.65
CA ILE A 375 -24.24 12.91 -2.89
C ILE A 375 -23.39 11.63 -3.07
N THR A 376 -22.77 11.14 -1.99
CA THR A 376 -22.02 9.89 -2.04
C THR A 376 -22.93 8.69 -2.36
N GLU A 377 -24.15 8.65 -1.84
CA GLU A 377 -25.13 7.60 -2.17
C GLU A 377 -25.60 7.64 -3.63
N GLU A 378 -25.64 8.83 -4.24
CA GLU A 378 -25.96 8.99 -5.67
C GLU A 378 -24.82 8.47 -6.57
N ILE A 379 -23.57 8.78 -6.23
CA ILE A 379 -22.41 8.50 -7.10
C ILE A 379 -21.80 7.11 -6.86
N ALA A 380 -21.83 6.59 -5.62
CA ALA A 380 -21.22 5.31 -5.28
C ALA A 380 -21.73 4.15 -6.15
N PRO A 381 -23.04 4.02 -6.49
CA PRO A 381 -23.51 2.96 -7.38
C PRO A 381 -22.89 3.02 -8.77
N GLN A 382 -22.62 4.22 -9.29
CA GLN A 382 -22.00 4.43 -10.60
C GLN A 382 -20.52 4.05 -10.56
N ILE A 383 -19.80 4.48 -9.51
CA ILE A 383 -18.40 4.10 -9.29
C ILE A 383 -18.26 2.58 -9.17
N CYS A 384 -19.07 1.94 -8.34
CA CYS A 384 -19.02 0.48 -8.14
C CYS A 384 -19.46 -0.31 -9.38
N ALA A 385 -20.28 0.28 -10.26
CA ALA A 385 -20.75 -0.35 -11.50
C ALA A 385 -19.88 -0.02 -12.72
N PHE A 386 -18.86 0.83 -12.58
CA PHE A 386 -18.04 1.28 -13.69
C PHE A 386 -17.36 0.10 -14.38
N ARG A 387 -17.38 0.11 -15.72
CA ARG A 387 -16.83 -0.91 -16.60
C ARG A 387 -15.71 -0.33 -17.44
N HIS A 388 -14.51 -0.85 -17.27
CA HIS A 388 -13.35 -0.32 -17.99
C HIS A 388 -13.25 -0.91 -19.40
N PRO A 389 -13.10 -0.09 -20.46
CA PRO A 389 -13.05 -0.57 -21.86
C PRO A 389 -11.92 -1.58 -22.12
N SER A 390 -10.71 -1.33 -21.60
CA SER A 390 -9.54 -2.21 -21.79
C SER A 390 -9.51 -3.43 -20.86
N LEU A 391 -10.52 -3.62 -20.01
CA LEU A 391 -10.69 -4.79 -19.15
C LEU A 391 -11.95 -5.57 -19.55
N ASP A 392 -12.22 -5.67 -20.85
CA ASP A 392 -13.39 -6.35 -21.46
C ASP A 392 -14.77 -5.86 -20.96
N GLY A 393 -14.86 -4.63 -20.44
CA GLY A 393 -16.11 -4.13 -19.87
C GLY A 393 -16.54 -4.90 -18.60
N LEU A 394 -15.62 -5.58 -17.92
CA LEU A 394 -15.83 -6.09 -16.58
C LEU A 394 -16.12 -4.92 -15.65
N ALA A 395 -17.21 -5.02 -14.89
CA ALA A 395 -17.46 -4.07 -13.82
C ALA A 395 -16.31 -4.17 -12.83
N LEU A 396 -15.90 -3.06 -12.23
CA LEU A 396 -14.79 -3.06 -11.26
C LEU A 396 -14.99 -4.08 -10.13
N GLY A 397 -16.23 -4.38 -9.73
CA GLY A 397 -16.52 -5.48 -8.80
C GLY A 397 -16.35 -6.90 -9.36
N HIS A 398 -15.82 -7.08 -10.59
CA HIS A 398 -15.71 -8.36 -11.29
C HIS A 398 -14.32 -8.59 -11.92
N VAL A 399 -13.35 -7.69 -11.72
CA VAL A 399 -11.94 -7.96 -12.07
C VAL A 399 -11.51 -9.23 -11.32
N PRO A 400 -10.78 -10.19 -11.90
CA PRO A 400 -10.34 -11.38 -11.17
C PRO A 400 -9.55 -11.02 -9.91
N GLY A 401 -10.05 -11.46 -8.76
CA GLY A 401 -9.74 -10.88 -7.44
C GLY A 401 -10.94 -10.22 -6.76
N LEU A 402 -12.01 -9.91 -7.51
CA LEU A 402 -13.26 -9.27 -7.10
C LEU A 402 -14.52 -10.11 -7.38
N GLY A 403 -14.47 -11.02 -8.36
CA GLY A 403 -15.58 -11.92 -8.70
C GLY A 403 -15.49 -13.34 -8.15
N PHE A 404 -14.82 -13.58 -7.00
CA PHE A 404 -14.73 -14.93 -6.43
C PHE A 404 -15.96 -15.26 -5.56
N GLY A 405 -17.10 -15.40 -6.24
CA GLY A 405 -18.37 -15.81 -5.65
C GLY A 405 -18.29 -17.14 -4.91
N VAL A 406 -18.95 -17.20 -3.75
CA VAL A 406 -19.36 -18.37 -2.92
C VAL A 406 -18.27 -19.40 -2.53
N ALA A 407 -17.42 -19.87 -3.45
CA ALA A 407 -16.39 -20.89 -3.21
C ALA A 407 -15.21 -20.38 -2.35
N ARG A 408 -14.88 -19.09 -2.42
CA ARG A 408 -13.92 -18.48 -1.50
C ARG A 408 -14.55 -18.19 -0.14
N GLN A 409 -15.81 -17.74 -0.13
CA GLN A 409 -16.54 -17.46 1.10
C GLN A 409 -16.63 -18.69 2.01
N ARG A 410 -16.94 -19.87 1.46
CA ARG A 410 -16.94 -21.13 2.22
C ARG A 410 -15.59 -21.46 2.85
N ARG A 411 -14.47 -21.17 2.16
CA ARG A 411 -13.12 -21.40 2.70
C ARG A 411 -12.73 -20.36 3.74
N ILE A 412 -13.18 -19.12 3.59
CA ILE A 412 -13.07 -18.09 4.62
C ILE A 412 -13.87 -18.50 5.85
N ASP A 413 -15.10 -18.99 5.69
CA ASP A 413 -15.94 -19.43 6.80
C ASP A 413 -15.33 -20.65 7.52
N ALA A 414 -14.81 -21.63 6.78
CA ALA A 414 -14.05 -22.74 7.36
C ALA A 414 -12.78 -22.26 8.08
N ALA A 415 -12.10 -21.23 7.56
CA ALA A 415 -10.96 -20.62 8.23
C ALA A 415 -11.37 -19.83 9.48
N VAL A 416 -12.53 -19.17 9.48
CA VAL A 416 -13.11 -18.52 10.66
C VAL A 416 -13.36 -19.56 11.74
N GLU A 417 -13.96 -20.70 11.41
CA GLU A 417 -14.15 -21.81 12.35
C GLU A 417 -12.81 -22.31 12.91
N ALA A 418 -11.83 -22.59 12.05
CA ALA A 418 -10.52 -23.08 12.50
C ALA A 418 -9.82 -22.09 13.45
N LEU A 419 -9.78 -20.81 13.08
CA LEU A 419 -9.15 -19.75 13.88
C LEU A 419 -9.89 -19.51 15.20
N ALA A 420 -11.23 -19.58 15.21
CA ALA A 420 -12.02 -19.45 16.43
C ALA A 420 -11.70 -20.55 17.46
N HIS A 421 -11.27 -21.74 17.00
CA HIS A 421 -10.81 -22.84 17.84
C HIS A 421 -9.28 -22.84 18.07
N GLY A 422 -8.57 -21.76 17.74
CA GLY A 422 -7.13 -21.64 17.96
C GLY A 422 -6.26 -22.50 17.02
N ALA A 423 -6.80 -22.90 15.87
CA ALA A 423 -6.12 -23.73 14.89
C ALA A 423 -5.65 -22.93 13.65
N ILE A 424 -4.58 -23.39 13.01
CA ILE A 424 -4.12 -22.85 11.73
C ILE A 424 -5.02 -23.41 10.62
N PRO A 425 -5.70 -22.57 9.81
CA PRO A 425 -6.58 -23.06 8.76
C PRO A 425 -5.79 -23.73 7.61
N SER A 426 -6.38 -24.75 6.99
CA SER A 426 -5.84 -25.42 5.79
C SER A 426 -6.20 -24.65 4.51
N THR A 427 -5.93 -23.34 4.50
CA THR A 427 -6.23 -22.48 3.36
C THR A 427 -5.08 -21.52 3.01
N SER A 428 -5.27 -20.67 2.01
CA SER A 428 -4.31 -19.64 1.60
C SER A 428 -4.12 -18.55 2.66
N LEU A 429 -3.03 -17.79 2.55
CA LEU A 429 -2.74 -16.72 3.52
C LEU A 429 -3.79 -15.61 3.45
N GLY A 430 -4.21 -15.22 2.25
CA GLY A 430 -5.25 -14.22 2.04
C GLY A 430 -6.59 -14.63 2.67
N GLU A 431 -7.01 -15.88 2.53
CA GLU A 431 -8.28 -16.34 3.11
C GLU A 431 -8.24 -16.40 4.64
N ALA A 432 -7.10 -16.83 5.22
CA ALA A 432 -6.91 -16.77 6.66
C ALA A 432 -6.86 -15.33 7.19
N VAL A 433 -6.25 -14.40 6.45
CA VAL A 433 -6.25 -12.96 6.79
C VAL A 433 -7.68 -12.41 6.80
N ALA A 434 -8.49 -12.74 5.79
CA ALA A 434 -9.91 -12.37 5.75
C ALA A 434 -10.65 -12.88 6.99
N ALA A 435 -10.47 -14.15 7.31
CA ALA A 435 -11.09 -14.79 8.47
C ALA A 435 -10.64 -14.16 9.80
N ALA A 436 -9.34 -13.92 9.95
CA ALA A 436 -8.77 -13.28 11.13
C ALA A 436 -9.27 -11.85 11.30
N ALA A 437 -9.38 -11.07 10.22
CA ALA A 437 -9.92 -9.72 10.27
C ALA A 437 -11.42 -9.69 10.65
N ARG A 438 -12.23 -10.61 10.11
CA ARG A 438 -13.65 -10.78 10.52
C ARG A 438 -13.78 -11.12 12.00
N LEU A 439 -12.92 -11.98 12.53
CA LEU A 439 -12.94 -12.38 13.95
C LEU A 439 -12.43 -11.28 14.88
N ALA A 440 -11.44 -10.50 14.45
CA ALA A 440 -10.87 -9.40 15.23
C ALA A 440 -11.80 -8.18 15.30
N GLY A 441 -12.54 -7.89 14.23
CA GLY A 441 -13.48 -6.77 14.12
C GLY A 441 -14.40 -6.57 15.35
N PRO A 442 -15.13 -7.60 15.82
CA PRO A 442 -15.99 -7.51 16.99
C PRO A 442 -15.27 -7.61 18.36
N SER A 443 -13.99 -8.00 18.42
CA SER A 443 -13.26 -8.16 19.69
C SER A 443 -11.75 -7.97 19.50
N ARG A 444 -11.25 -6.77 19.83
CA ARG A 444 -9.84 -6.38 19.70
C ARG A 444 -8.89 -7.24 20.55
N ASP A 445 -9.38 -7.86 21.62
CA ASP A 445 -8.56 -8.67 22.53
C ASP A 445 -8.06 -9.97 21.88
N ARG A 446 -8.75 -10.47 20.84
CA ARG A 446 -8.36 -11.68 20.10
C ARG A 446 -7.29 -11.44 19.04
N SER A 447 -7.01 -10.18 18.69
CA SER A 447 -6.12 -9.80 17.59
C SER A 447 -4.72 -10.42 17.72
N GLN A 448 -4.16 -10.48 18.92
CA GLN A 448 -2.80 -11.00 19.13
C GLN A 448 -2.69 -12.50 18.85
N VAL A 449 -3.69 -13.28 19.30
CA VAL A 449 -3.73 -14.73 19.07
C VAL A 449 -3.90 -15.02 17.58
N LEU A 450 -4.80 -14.30 16.91
CA LEU A 450 -5.04 -14.44 15.47
C LEU A 450 -3.80 -14.06 14.66
N ALA A 451 -3.13 -12.97 15.03
CA ALA A 451 -1.88 -12.54 14.40
C ALA A 451 -0.78 -13.61 14.51
N GLU A 452 -0.65 -14.23 15.68
CA GLU A 452 0.32 -15.31 15.87
C GLU A 452 0.01 -16.55 15.02
N LEU A 453 -1.26 -16.93 14.90
CA LEU A 453 -1.67 -18.02 14.02
C LEU A 453 -1.35 -17.73 12.55
N LEU A 454 -1.55 -16.49 12.08
CA LEU A 454 -1.16 -16.08 10.73
C LEU A 454 0.35 -16.15 10.52
N ARG A 455 1.16 -15.72 11.50
CA ARG A 455 2.63 -15.82 11.43
C ARG A 455 3.10 -17.27 11.38
N ARG A 456 2.54 -18.14 12.20
CA ARG A 456 2.87 -19.57 12.20
C ARG A 456 2.51 -20.22 10.88
N MET A 457 1.37 -19.85 10.30
CA MET A 457 0.98 -20.30 8.97
C MET A 457 1.96 -19.82 7.88
N HIS A 458 2.35 -18.54 7.92
CA HIS A 458 3.34 -17.98 7.01
C HIS A 458 4.71 -18.69 7.12
N ARG A 459 5.12 -19.06 8.34
CA ARG A 459 6.32 -19.87 8.61
C ARG A 459 6.19 -21.35 8.23
N GLY A 460 4.98 -21.82 7.87
CA GLY A 460 4.73 -23.23 7.55
C GLY A 460 4.64 -24.16 8.77
N GLU A 461 4.47 -23.63 9.97
CA GLU A 461 4.45 -24.38 11.24
C GLU A 461 3.09 -25.08 11.45
N ARG A 462 2.83 -26.18 10.73
CA ARG A 462 1.63 -27.02 10.95
C ARG A 462 1.79 -27.92 12.18
N SER A 463 0.73 -28.07 12.98
CA SER A 463 0.71 -29.01 14.11
C SER A 463 0.83 -30.46 13.63
N SER A 464 1.25 -31.37 14.52
CA SER A 464 1.41 -32.81 14.22
C SER A 464 0.11 -33.46 13.70
N ALA A 465 -1.04 -33.04 14.24
CA ALA A 465 -2.37 -33.48 13.80
C ALA A 465 -2.72 -32.92 12.40
N GLN A 466 -2.38 -31.66 12.13
CA GLN A 466 -2.58 -31.03 10.82
C GLN A 466 -1.63 -31.57 9.75
N ARG A 467 -0.41 -32.00 10.11
CA ARG A 467 0.48 -32.72 9.19
C ARG A 467 -0.08 -34.08 8.80
N ARG A 468 -0.78 -34.77 9.71
CA ARG A 468 -1.47 -36.05 9.41
C ARG A 468 -2.70 -35.82 8.53
N GLN A 469 -3.51 -34.80 8.81
CA GLN A 469 -4.67 -34.45 8.00
C GLN A 469 -4.27 -33.95 6.60
N ALA A 470 -3.26 -33.09 6.49
CA ALA A 470 -2.71 -32.66 5.20
C ALA A 470 -2.03 -33.80 4.43
N ARG A 471 -1.44 -34.79 5.11
CA ARG A 471 -0.93 -36.04 4.51
C ARG A 471 -2.07 -36.93 4.02
N HIS A 472 -3.20 -36.98 4.73
CA HIS A 472 -4.40 -37.68 4.27
C HIS A 472 -5.08 -36.93 3.11
N GLU A 473 -5.09 -35.61 3.10
CA GLU A 473 -5.62 -34.78 1.99
C GLU A 473 -4.72 -34.82 0.75
N THR A 474 -3.39 -34.93 0.92
CA THR A 474 -2.46 -35.16 -0.20
C THR A 474 -2.49 -36.61 -0.69
N ALA A 475 -2.66 -37.59 0.21
CA ALA A 475 -2.85 -39.00 -0.16
C ALA A 475 -4.25 -39.29 -0.77
N ALA A 476 -5.26 -38.48 -0.46
CA ALA A 476 -6.57 -38.49 -1.11
C ALA A 476 -6.68 -37.50 -2.29
N GLY A 477 -5.62 -36.73 -2.54
CA GLY A 477 -5.60 -35.56 -3.43
C GLY A 477 -4.95 -35.78 -4.79
N GLU A 478 -4.37 -36.95 -5.06
CA GLU A 478 -4.12 -37.40 -6.44
C GLU A 478 -5.35 -38.11 -6.99
N ARG A 479 -6.46 -37.38 -7.10
CA ARG A 479 -7.52 -37.80 -8.02
C ARG A 479 -7.07 -37.42 -9.43
N PRO A 480 -7.01 -38.37 -10.37
CA PRO A 480 -6.54 -38.08 -11.72
C PRO A 480 -7.42 -36.99 -12.33
N PHE A 481 -6.82 -36.11 -13.13
CA PHE A 481 -7.42 -34.98 -13.86
C PHE A 481 -8.78 -35.29 -14.55
N LYS A 482 -9.06 -36.59 -14.77
CA LYS A 482 -10.35 -37.14 -15.23
C LYS A 482 -11.53 -36.98 -14.25
N GLU A 483 -11.32 -36.91 -12.93
CA GLU A 483 -12.39 -36.71 -11.94
C GLU A 483 -12.70 -35.23 -11.67
N LEU A 484 -11.76 -34.31 -11.90
CA LEU A 484 -12.01 -32.86 -11.96
C LEU A 484 -12.99 -32.50 -13.09
N LEU A 485 -13.03 -33.32 -14.15
CA LEU A 485 -14.01 -33.29 -15.23
C LEU A 485 -15.33 -34.03 -14.89
N SER A 486 -15.52 -34.47 -13.65
CA SER A 486 -16.78 -35.11 -13.22
C SER A 486 -17.57 -34.28 -12.21
N ASP A 487 -16.97 -33.23 -11.64
CA ASP A 487 -17.69 -32.22 -10.88
C ASP A 487 -18.44 -31.29 -11.85
N ARG A 488 -19.76 -31.48 -11.94
CA ARG A 488 -20.64 -30.68 -12.80
C ARG A 488 -20.54 -29.18 -12.52
N ASN A 489 -20.16 -28.76 -11.32
CA ASN A 489 -20.02 -27.34 -10.98
C ASN A 489 -18.67 -26.79 -11.46
N ALA A 490 -17.57 -27.51 -11.23
CA ALA A 490 -16.25 -27.12 -11.73
C ALA A 490 -16.18 -27.11 -13.28
N LEU A 491 -16.84 -28.07 -13.93
CA LEU A 491 -17.02 -28.07 -15.38
C LEU A 491 -17.90 -26.93 -15.87
N ARG A 492 -18.98 -26.59 -15.15
CA ARG A 492 -19.84 -25.45 -15.50
C ARG A 492 -19.10 -24.12 -15.36
N ASP A 493 -18.26 -23.98 -14.34
CA ASP A 493 -17.44 -22.79 -14.11
C ASP A 493 -16.29 -22.70 -15.14
N ALA A 494 -15.65 -23.83 -15.47
CA ALA A 494 -14.64 -23.89 -16.52
C ALA A 494 -15.22 -23.68 -17.93
N VAL A 495 -16.44 -24.16 -18.20
CA VAL A 495 -17.17 -23.92 -19.46
C VAL A 495 -17.71 -22.49 -19.52
N ALA A 496 -18.14 -21.90 -18.40
CA ALA A 496 -18.50 -20.49 -18.33
C ALA A 496 -17.28 -19.59 -18.57
N LEU A 497 -16.14 -19.88 -17.93
CA LEU A 497 -14.86 -19.22 -18.20
C LEU A 497 -14.41 -19.43 -19.65
N GLY A 498 -14.51 -20.66 -20.18
CA GLY A 498 -14.19 -20.96 -21.57
C GLY A 498 -15.09 -20.22 -22.56
N ALA A 499 -16.40 -20.13 -22.29
CA ALA A 499 -17.36 -19.41 -23.13
C ALA A 499 -17.19 -17.89 -23.07
N ILE A 500 -16.71 -17.36 -21.94
CA ILE A 500 -16.34 -15.94 -21.78
C ILE A 500 -15.01 -15.65 -22.51
N LEU A 501 -14.07 -16.59 -22.52
CA LEU A 501 -12.74 -16.43 -23.11
C LEU A 501 -12.66 -16.85 -24.60
N THR A 502 -13.74 -17.38 -25.18
CA THR A 502 -13.77 -17.71 -26.61
C THR A 502 -14.22 -16.47 -27.40
N PRO A 503 -13.40 -15.91 -28.32
CA PRO A 503 -13.86 -14.82 -29.16
C PRO A 503 -15.00 -15.30 -30.05
N ARG A 504 -16.17 -14.66 -29.97
CA ARG A 504 -17.24 -14.85 -30.95
C ARG A 504 -16.67 -14.48 -32.31
N ARG A 505 -16.50 -15.46 -33.21
CA ARG A 505 -16.14 -15.19 -34.60
C ARG A 505 -17.18 -14.21 -35.20
N PRO A 506 -16.73 -13.20 -35.95
CA PRO A 506 -17.64 -12.29 -36.63
C PRO A 506 -18.43 -13.05 -37.71
N ARG A 507 -19.73 -12.78 -37.79
CA ARG A 507 -20.53 -12.94 -39.01
C ARG A 507 -20.76 -11.56 -39.58
#